data_AF-A0A435EEL5-F1
#
_entry.id   AF-A0A435EEL5-F1
#
_cell.length_a   1.000
_cell.length_b   1.000
_cell.length_c   1.000
_cell.angle_alpha   90.00
_cell.angle_beta   90.00
_cell.angle_gamma   90.00
#
_symmetry.space_group_name_H-M   'P 1'
#
loop_
_entity.id
_entity.type
_entity.pdbx_description
1 polymer ?
#
loop_
_entity_poly.entity_id
_entity_poly.type
_entity_poly.pdbx_seq_one_letter_code
_entity_poly.pdbx_strand_id
1 'polypeptide(L)'
;FILSIRAIFLNHTNRPEQGLEEIAEAQRRDPYAVGWYDDFRGVLLTTAGRYREAAACYAKMATVTPWSLIRLIICHFELGEISQAQDVLAKVKAHYRGMSLDQIVDTEVDFYQDAAICGRYREILDRVDKAQ
;
A
#
# COMPACT_ATOMS: atom_id res chain seq x y z
N PHE A 1 -7.00 16.34 -8.15
CA PHE A 1 -7.41 15.22 -9.04
C PHE A 1 -6.41 14.88 -10.16
N ILE A 2 -6.03 15.78 -11.08
CA ILE A 2 -5.10 15.41 -12.18
C ILE A 2 -3.70 15.03 -11.68
N LEU A 3 -3.16 15.76 -10.69
CA LEU A 3 -1.84 15.49 -10.12
C LEU A 3 -1.77 14.16 -9.36
N SER A 4 -2.84 13.76 -8.66
CA SER A 4 -2.86 12.48 -7.94
C SER A 4 -2.87 11.27 -8.88
N ILE A 5 -3.57 11.38 -10.01
CA ILE A 5 -3.57 10.32 -11.04
C ILE A 5 -2.18 10.23 -11.69
N ARG A 6 -1.57 11.38 -12.00
CA ARG A 6 -0.22 11.44 -12.56
C ARG A 6 0.84 10.91 -11.59
N ALA A 7 0.70 11.15 -10.29
CA ALA A 7 1.57 10.59 -9.27
C ALA A 7 1.58 9.05 -9.25
N ILE A 8 0.40 8.41 -9.38
CA ILE A 8 0.29 6.95 -9.50
C ILE A 8 0.98 6.48 -10.79
N PHE A 9 0.76 7.17 -11.90
CA PHE A 9 1.46 6.85 -13.15
C PHE A 9 2.98 6.99 -13.04
N LEU A 10 3.48 8.00 -12.33
CA LEU A 10 4.91 8.16 -12.04
C LEU A 10 5.45 7.02 -11.19
N ASN A 11 4.67 6.51 -10.23
CA ASN A 11 5.02 5.32 -9.48
C ASN A 11 5.23 4.10 -10.40
N HIS A 12 4.33 3.92 -11.38
CA HIS A 12 4.44 2.82 -12.36
C HIS A 12 5.64 2.96 -13.31
N THR A 13 6.09 4.18 -13.57
CA THR A 13 7.30 4.44 -14.38
C THR A 13 8.58 4.49 -13.54
N ASN A 14 8.56 3.88 -12.35
CA ASN A 14 9.67 3.79 -11.41
C ASN A 14 10.21 5.16 -10.94
N ARG A 15 9.33 6.16 -10.82
CA ARG A 15 9.63 7.52 -10.34
C ARG A 15 8.74 7.89 -9.14
N PRO A 16 8.76 7.09 -8.05
CA PRO A 16 7.90 7.34 -6.89
C PRO A 16 8.15 8.70 -6.24
N GLU A 17 9.40 9.16 -6.16
CA GLU A 17 9.76 10.44 -5.52
C GLU A 17 9.09 11.65 -6.21
N GLN A 18 9.03 11.66 -7.53
CA GLN A 18 8.35 12.73 -8.26
C GLN A 18 6.83 12.65 -8.08
N GLY A 19 6.29 11.44 -7.96
CA GLY A 19 4.89 11.27 -7.60
C GLY A 19 4.59 11.81 -6.20
N LEU A 20 5.50 11.69 -5.23
CA LEU A 20 5.34 12.25 -3.89
C LEU A 20 5.28 13.79 -3.91
N GLU A 21 6.13 14.42 -4.72
CA GLU A 21 6.09 15.88 -4.95
C GLU A 21 4.73 16.32 -5.53
N GLU A 22 4.19 15.55 -6.46
CA GLU A 22 2.88 15.83 -7.07
C GLU A 22 1.71 15.63 -6.12
N ILE A 23 1.77 14.62 -5.25
CA ILE A 23 0.77 14.44 -4.18
C ILE A 23 0.84 15.60 -3.18
N ALA A 24 2.04 16.03 -2.79
CA ALA A 24 2.22 17.17 -1.91
C ALA A 24 1.65 18.46 -2.54
N GLU A 25 1.91 18.68 -3.83
CA GLU A 25 1.35 19.81 -4.56
C GLU A 25 -0.17 19.73 -4.71
N ALA A 26 -0.70 18.54 -4.98
CA ALA A 26 -2.15 18.30 -5.05
C ALA A 26 -2.84 18.63 -3.72
N GLN A 27 -2.24 18.21 -2.60
CA GLN A 27 -2.73 18.49 -1.26
C GLN A 27 -2.63 19.98 -0.91
N ARG A 28 -1.59 20.70 -1.36
CA ARG A 28 -1.50 22.16 -1.19
C ARG A 28 -2.61 22.91 -1.91
N ARG A 29 -2.98 22.46 -3.12
CA ARG A 29 -4.01 23.10 -3.95
C ARG A 29 -5.43 22.79 -3.48
N ASP A 30 -5.63 21.62 -2.90
CA ASP A 30 -6.91 21.19 -2.34
C ASP A 30 -6.69 20.57 -0.95
N PRO A 31 -6.61 21.41 0.11
CA PRO A 31 -6.36 20.94 1.47
C PRO A 31 -7.50 20.10 2.05
N TYR A 32 -8.68 20.11 1.42
CA TYR A 32 -9.88 19.46 1.92
C TYR A 32 -10.14 18.10 1.28
N ALA A 33 -9.34 17.67 0.29
CA ALA A 33 -9.47 16.34 -0.29
C ALA A 33 -9.06 15.27 0.73
N VAL A 34 -10.09 14.66 1.30
CA VAL A 34 -10.08 13.79 2.49
C VAL A 34 -9.47 12.43 2.20
N GLY A 35 -8.42 12.02 2.91
CA GLY A 35 -7.93 10.62 3.00
C GLY A 35 -7.25 10.02 1.76
N TRP A 36 -7.69 10.36 0.55
CA TRP A 36 -7.16 9.80 -0.70
C TRP A 36 -5.68 10.16 -0.93
N TYR A 37 -5.24 11.34 -0.51
CA TYR A 37 -3.83 11.73 -0.65
C TYR A 37 -2.92 10.93 0.28
N ASP A 38 -3.35 10.61 1.50
CA ASP A 38 -2.59 9.75 2.40
C ASP A 38 -2.52 8.33 1.85
N ASP A 39 -3.59 7.82 1.23
CA ASP A 39 -3.60 6.52 0.57
C ASP A 39 -2.57 6.43 -0.56
N PHE A 40 -2.63 7.36 -1.53
CA PHE A 40 -1.68 7.40 -2.65
C PHE A 40 -0.25 7.63 -2.16
N ARG A 41 -0.06 8.51 -1.18
CA ARG A 41 1.26 8.74 -0.58
C ARG A 41 1.80 7.47 0.06
N GLY A 42 0.97 6.71 0.78
CA GLY A 42 1.34 5.42 1.36
C GLY A 42 1.78 4.41 0.29
N VAL A 43 1.06 4.33 -0.84
CA VAL A 43 1.42 3.47 -1.97
C VAL A 43 2.80 3.83 -2.52
N LEU A 44 3.02 5.11 -2.83
CA LEU A 44 4.28 5.60 -3.40
C LEU A 44 5.45 5.41 -2.44
N LEU A 45 5.26 5.68 -1.14
CA LEU A 45 6.28 5.48 -0.11
C LEU A 45 6.62 4.00 0.06
N THR A 46 5.64 3.10 -0.02
CA THR A 46 5.88 1.65 0.04
C THR A 46 6.74 1.19 -1.14
N THR A 47 6.44 1.67 -2.35
CA THR A 47 7.24 1.39 -3.54
C THR A 47 8.65 1.99 -3.45
N ALA A 48 8.80 3.17 -2.84
CA ALA A 48 10.10 3.80 -2.58
C ALA A 48 10.90 3.14 -1.44
N GLY A 49 10.35 2.13 -0.74
CA GLY A 49 11.01 1.47 0.40
C GLY A 49 10.95 2.25 1.71
N ARG A 50 10.16 3.34 1.78
CA ARG A 50 9.99 4.20 2.96
C ARG A 50 8.84 3.70 3.84
N TYR A 51 8.98 2.48 4.34
CA TYR A 51 7.90 1.74 5.03
C TYR A 51 7.35 2.44 6.28
N ARG A 52 8.22 3.06 7.08
CA ARG A 52 7.80 3.78 8.30
C ARG A 52 6.88 4.96 7.99
N GLU A 53 7.18 5.71 6.93
CA GLU A 53 6.36 6.84 6.51
C GLU A 53 5.07 6.38 5.84
N ALA A 54 5.12 5.28 5.08
CA ALA A 54 3.92 4.66 4.51
C ALA A 54 2.94 4.20 5.59
N ALA A 55 3.42 3.50 6.62
CA ALA A 55 2.61 3.07 7.76
C ALA A 55 1.98 4.28 8.49
N ALA A 56 2.73 5.39 8.64
CA ALA A 56 2.21 6.61 9.24
C ALA A 56 1.11 7.28 8.39
N CYS A 57 1.16 7.17 7.06
CA CYS A 57 0.08 7.61 6.18
C CYS A 57 -1.19 6.77 6.40
N TYR A 58 -1.06 5.44 6.41
CA TYR A 58 -2.20 4.55 6.65
C TYR A 58 -2.81 4.71 8.05
N ALA A 59 -2.00 5.01 9.08
CA ALA A 59 -2.48 5.26 10.44
C ALA A 59 -3.36 6.52 10.57
N LYS A 60 -3.25 7.48 9.65
CA LYS A 60 -4.11 8.68 9.63
C LYS A 60 -5.49 8.41 9.02
N MET A 61 -5.64 7.32 8.28
CA MET A 61 -6.87 7.00 7.59
C MET A 61 -7.88 6.40 8.57
N ALA A 62 -9.09 6.96 8.62
CA ALA A 62 -10.17 6.41 9.44
C ALA A 62 -10.60 5.00 8.97
N THR A 63 -10.44 4.73 7.67
CA THR A 63 -10.68 3.41 7.08
C THR A 63 -9.64 3.19 6.01
N VAL A 64 -8.78 2.18 6.20
CA VAL A 64 -7.80 1.78 5.21
C VAL A 64 -8.50 0.92 4.17
N THR A 65 -8.33 1.30 2.90
CA THR A 65 -8.91 0.57 1.77
C THR A 65 -8.25 -0.82 1.65
N PRO A 66 -8.99 -1.83 1.16
CA PRO A 66 -8.45 -3.19 1.06
C PRO A 66 -7.14 -3.32 0.27
N TRP A 67 -6.98 -2.59 -0.84
CA TRP A 67 -5.74 -2.55 -1.62
C TRP A 67 -4.54 -1.96 -0.86
N SER A 68 -4.81 -1.14 0.15
CA SER A 68 -3.79 -0.53 1.01
C SER A 68 -3.51 -1.34 2.26
N LEU A 69 -4.44 -2.20 2.69
CA LEU A 69 -4.17 -3.17 3.76
C LEU A 69 -3.04 -4.12 3.37
N ILE A 70 -2.99 -4.58 2.12
CA ILE A 70 -1.87 -5.41 1.63
C ILE A 70 -0.54 -4.68 1.80
N ARG A 71 -0.46 -3.43 1.36
CA ARG A 71 0.76 -2.61 1.47
C ARG A 71 1.13 -2.30 2.91
N LEU A 72 0.14 -2.13 3.80
CA LEU A 72 0.36 -1.97 5.23
C LEU A 72 0.97 -3.24 5.86
N ILE A 73 0.54 -4.44 5.45
CA ILE A 73 1.17 -5.70 5.88
C ILE A 73 2.64 -5.73 5.47
N ILE A 74 2.94 -5.37 4.21
CA ILE A 74 4.32 -5.28 3.73
C ILE A 74 5.13 -4.30 4.57
N CYS A 75 4.57 -3.11 4.87
CA CYS A 75 5.26 -2.12 5.69
C CYS A 75 5.60 -2.65 7.09
N HIS A 76 4.63 -3.27 7.78
CA HIS A 76 4.88 -3.84 9.11
C HIS A 76 5.88 -4.98 9.07
N PHE A 77 5.81 -5.84 8.06
CA PHE A 77 6.77 -6.94 7.90
C PHE A 77 8.20 -6.44 7.71
N GLU A 78 8.40 -5.45 6.83
CA GLU A 78 9.71 -4.86 6.55
C GLU A 78 10.26 -4.06 7.74
N LEU A 79 9.38 -3.55 8.61
CA LEU A 79 9.75 -2.93 9.88
C LEU A 79 10.04 -3.96 11.00
N GLY A 80 9.81 -5.25 10.77
CA GLY A 80 9.97 -6.33 11.75
C GLY A 80 8.79 -6.46 12.73
N GLU A 81 7.69 -5.76 12.49
CA GLU A 81 6.49 -5.72 13.32
C GLU A 81 5.53 -6.86 12.96
N ILE A 82 6.00 -8.11 13.06
CA ILE A 82 5.28 -9.30 12.57
C ILE A 82 3.89 -9.45 13.16
N SER A 83 3.70 -9.18 14.47
CA SER A 83 2.38 -9.26 15.11
C SER A 83 1.38 -8.27 14.50
N GLN A 84 1.81 -7.05 14.19
CA GLN A 84 0.95 -6.06 13.53
C GLN A 84 0.62 -6.46 12.10
N ALA A 85 1.60 -7.03 11.38
CA ALA A 85 1.38 -7.58 10.04
C ALA A 85 0.31 -8.69 10.05
N GLN A 86 0.30 -9.56 11.06
CA GLN A 86 -0.70 -10.60 11.24
C GLN A 86 -2.09 -10.07 11.57
N ASP A 87 -2.17 -9.07 12.46
CA ASP A 87 -3.45 -8.42 12.78
C ASP A 87 -4.10 -7.81 11.53
N VAL A 88 -3.30 -7.20 10.66
CA VAL A 88 -3.77 -6.63 9.40
C VAL A 88 -4.14 -7.75 8.41
N LEU A 89 -3.35 -8.82 8.32
CA LEU A 89 -3.66 -10.00 7.50
C LEU A 89 -4.99 -10.64 7.89
N ALA A 90 -5.30 -10.73 9.20
CA ALA A 90 -6.58 -11.22 9.68
C ALA A 90 -7.76 -10.35 9.19
N LYS A 91 -7.59 -9.02 9.15
CA LYS A 91 -8.59 -8.09 8.59
C LYS A 91 -8.80 -8.32 7.09
N VAL A 92 -7.72 -8.50 6.33
CA VAL A 92 -7.77 -8.81 4.89
C VAL A 92 -8.52 -10.12 4.64
N LYS A 93 -8.18 -11.19 5.36
CA LYS A 93 -8.87 -12.49 5.26
C LYS A 93 -10.35 -12.41 5.64
N ALA A 94 -10.68 -11.57 6.63
CA ALA A 94 -12.06 -11.34 7.04
C ALA A 94 -12.88 -10.56 6.00
N HIS A 95 -12.25 -9.66 5.24
CA HIS A 95 -12.88 -8.92 4.15
C HIS A 95 -13.06 -9.78 2.89
N TYR A 96 -12.00 -10.50 2.48
CA TYR A 96 -11.97 -11.34 1.28
C TYR A 96 -12.26 -12.81 1.58
N ARG A 97 -13.33 -13.09 2.32
CA ARG A 97 -13.70 -14.47 2.67
C ARG A 97 -13.91 -15.31 1.40
N GLY A 98 -13.14 -16.39 1.29
CA GLY A 98 -13.22 -17.33 0.18
C GLY A 98 -12.23 -17.09 -0.96
N MET A 99 -11.39 -16.05 -0.89
CA MET A 99 -10.25 -15.86 -1.80
C MET A 99 -8.95 -16.33 -1.16
N SER A 100 -8.05 -16.90 -1.97
CA SER A 100 -6.67 -17.15 -1.55
C SER A 100 -5.86 -15.85 -1.48
N LEU A 101 -4.75 -15.85 -0.72
CA LEU A 101 -3.86 -14.69 -0.66
C LEU A 101 -3.35 -14.31 -2.06
N ASP A 102 -3.06 -15.30 -2.91
CA ASP A 102 -2.66 -15.06 -4.29
C ASP A 102 -3.74 -14.35 -5.10
N GLN A 103 -4.99 -14.79 -5.00
CA GLN A 103 -6.13 -14.15 -5.68
C GLN A 103 -6.35 -12.72 -5.18
N ILE A 104 -6.12 -12.46 -3.90
CA ILE A 104 -6.23 -11.11 -3.32
C ILE A 104 -5.12 -10.21 -3.88
N VAL A 105 -3.87 -10.70 -3.95
CA VAL A 105 -2.77 -9.95 -4.58
C VAL A 105 -3.07 -9.69 -6.06
N ASP A 106 -3.56 -10.70 -6.78
CA ASP A 106 -3.90 -10.59 -8.20
C ASP A 106 -5.05 -9.58 -8.44
N THR A 107 -5.97 -9.45 -7.50
CA THR A 107 -7.09 -8.50 -7.63
C THR A 107 -6.68 -7.07 -7.25
N GLU A 108 -5.90 -6.91 -6.18
CA GLU A 108 -5.67 -5.62 -5.52
C GLU A 108 -4.33 -4.96 -5.88
N VAL A 109 -3.38 -5.73 -6.38
CA VAL A 109 -1.99 -5.31 -6.65
C VAL A 109 -1.66 -5.39 -8.14
N ASP A 110 -2.28 -6.32 -8.88
CA ASP A 110 -1.90 -6.68 -10.25
C ASP A 110 -2.34 -5.70 -11.33
N PHE A 111 -3.10 -4.66 -10.99
CA PHE A 111 -3.62 -3.75 -12.01
C PHE A 111 -2.51 -3.06 -12.82
N TYR A 112 -1.32 -2.79 -12.26
CA TYR A 112 -0.24 -2.04 -12.96
C TYR A 112 1.19 -2.24 -12.38
N GLN A 113 1.50 -3.32 -11.65
CA GLN A 113 2.83 -3.50 -11.03
C GLN A 113 3.74 -4.50 -11.76
N ASP A 114 5.04 -4.26 -11.63
CA ASP A 114 6.11 -5.18 -12.06
C ASP A 114 5.91 -6.55 -11.41
N ALA A 115 6.01 -7.63 -12.21
CA ALA A 115 5.87 -9.01 -11.75
C ALA A 115 6.79 -9.33 -10.55
N ALA A 116 7.94 -8.66 -10.45
CA ALA A 116 8.85 -8.78 -9.32
C ALA A 116 8.26 -8.25 -8.00
N ILE A 117 7.48 -7.15 -8.04
CA ILE A 117 6.83 -6.58 -6.84
C ILE A 117 5.70 -7.50 -6.39
N CYS A 118 4.87 -7.97 -7.32
CA CYS A 118 3.81 -8.93 -7.02
C CYS A 118 4.39 -10.23 -6.41
N GLY A 119 5.49 -10.75 -6.97
CA GLY A 119 6.21 -11.90 -6.42
C GLY A 119 6.67 -11.68 -4.98
N ARG A 120 7.36 -10.55 -4.72
CA ARG A 120 7.82 -10.19 -3.37
C ARG A 120 6.67 -10.08 -2.38
N TYR A 121 5.55 -9.49 -2.77
CA TYR A 121 4.40 -9.34 -1.87
C TYR A 121 3.77 -10.68 -1.52
N ARG A 122 3.66 -11.61 -2.49
CA ARG A 122 3.19 -12.98 -2.22
C ARG A 122 4.10 -13.69 -1.22
N GLU A 123 5.43 -13.61 -1.41
CA GLU A 123 6.40 -14.21 -0.49
C GLU A 123 6.28 -13.65 0.93
N ILE A 124 6.13 -12.33 1.06
CA ILE A 124 5.97 -11.69 2.37
C ILE A 124 4.66 -12.13 3.04
N LEU A 125 3.55 -12.16 2.30
CA LEU A 125 2.26 -12.58 2.84
C LEU A 125 2.29 -14.04 3.32
N ASP A 126 2.93 -14.93 2.56
CA ASP A 126 3.13 -16.33 2.96
C ASP A 126 3.98 -16.46 4.23
N ARG A 127 5.04 -15.65 4.35
CA ARG A 127 5.87 -15.61 5.57
C ARG A 127 5.11 -15.08 6.78
N VAL A 128 4.31 -14.03 6.62
CA VAL A 128 3.46 -13.47 7.70
C VAL A 128 2.42 -14.50 8.14
N ASP A 129 1.84 -15.24 7.20
CA ASP A 129 0.85 -16.27 7.51
C ASP A 129 1.44 -17.48 8.25
N LYS A 130 2.68 -17.86 7.93
CA LYS A 130 3.40 -19.00 8.53
C LYS A 130 4.09 -18.67 9.85
N ALA A 131 4.29 -17.40 10.19
CA ALA A 131 5.01 -16.98 11.39
C ALA A 131 4.17 -17.15 12.67
N GLN A 132 3.82 -18.38 13.05
CA GLN A 132 3.17 -18.70 14.34
C GLN A 132 4.18 -18.89 15.48
#